data_AF-A0A060ZE73-F1
#
_entry.id   AF-A0A060ZE73-F1
#
_cell.length_a   1.000
_cell.length_b   1.000
_cell.length_c   1.000
_cell.angle_alpha   90.00
_cell.angle_beta   90.00
_cell.angle_gamma   90.00
#
_symmetry.space_group_name_H-M   'P 1'
#
loop_
_entity.id
_entity.type
_entity.pdbx_description
1 polymer ?
#
loop_
_entity_poly.entity_id
_entity_poly.type
_entity_poly.pdbx_seq_one_letter_code
_entity_poly.pdbx_strand_id
1 'polypeptide(L)' 'MVDFPVRNLDLSKFCIGQKDDMQQPPIYDLYAVINHYGGMIGGHYTAYARLPSAQNSQRSDVGE' A
#
# COMPACT_ATOMS: atom_id res chain seq x y z
N MET A 1 -2.69 -11.38 11.01
CA MET A 1 -2.57 -10.83 9.65
C MET A 1 -3.61 -9.73 9.51
N VAL A 2 -3.33 -8.67 8.75
CA VAL A 2 -4.27 -7.57 8.51
C VAL A 2 -4.67 -7.62 7.05
N ASP A 3 -5.96 -7.47 6.76
CA ASP A 3 -6.45 -7.35 5.40
C ASP A 3 -6.26 -5.91 4.92
N PHE A 4 -5.58 -5.74 3.78
CA PHE A 4 -5.32 -4.44 3.17
C PHE A 4 -5.57 -4.50 1.66
N PRO A 5 -6.21 -3.49 1.06
CA PRO A 5 -6.37 -3.43 -0.38
C PRO A 5 -5.04 -3.08 -1.05
N VAL A 6 -4.72 -3.77 -2.15
CA VAL A 6 -3.52 -3.46 -2.96
C VAL A 6 -3.76 -2.23 -3.85
N ARG A 7 -5.02 -1.94 -4.19
CA ARG A 7 -5.41 -0.86 -5.10
C ARG A 7 -6.56 -0.06 -4.50
N ASN A 8 -6.64 1.22 -4.85
CA ASN A 8 -7.78 2.10 -4.54
C ASN A 8 -8.14 2.17 -3.05
N LEU A 9 -7.15 2.25 -2.16
CA LEU A 9 -7.38 2.54 -0.75
C LEU A 9 -7.91 3.97 -0.59
N ASP A 10 -9.20 4.12 -0.29
CA ASP A 10 -9.82 5.42 -0.04
C ASP A 10 -9.75 5.80 1.45
N LEU A 11 -8.96 6.83 1.75
CA LEU A 11 -8.82 7.38 3.11
C LEU A 11 -9.72 8.60 3.38
N SER A 12 -10.57 9.00 2.44
CA SER A 12 -11.38 10.23 2.50
C SER A 12 -12.27 10.31 3.75
N LYS A 13 -12.71 9.16 4.27
CA LYS A 13 -13.54 9.10 5.48
C LYS A 13 -12.77 9.46 6.76
N PHE A 14 -11.43 9.43 6.73
CA PHE A 14 -10.57 9.68 7.88
C PHE A 14 -9.85 11.04 7.81
N CYS A 15 -9.78 11.66 6.64
CA CYS A 15 -9.18 12.99 6.48
C CYS A 15 -10.09 14.07 7.08
N ILE A 16 -9.51 14.93 7.92
CA ILE A 16 -10.18 16.11 8.51
C ILE A 16 -9.77 17.33 7.66
N GLY A 17 -10.75 18.05 7.10
CA GLY A 17 -10.53 19.21 6.22
C GLY A 17 -11.58 19.31 5.11
N GLN A 18 -11.56 20.41 4.33
CA GLN A 18 -12.50 20.62 3.22
C GLN A 18 -12.26 19.57 2.13
N LYS A 19 -13.16 18.58 2.06
CA LYS A 19 -13.15 17.51 1.04
C LYS A 19 -13.34 18.04 -0.38
N ASP A 20 -14.06 19.16 -0.51
CA ASP A 20 -14.43 19.74 -1.81
C ASP A 20 -13.31 20.60 -2.44
N ASP A 21 -12.31 21.03 -1.66
CA ASP A 21 -11.16 21.82 -2.15
C ASP A 21 -9.91 20.97 -2.43
N MET A 22 -9.97 19.66 -2.19
CA MET A 22 -8.86 18.77 -2.54
C MET A 22 -8.84 18.50 -4.04
N GLN A 23 -7.83 19.02 -4.73
CA GLN A 23 -7.61 18.78 -6.16
C GLN A 23 -7.52 17.29 -6.52
N GLN A 24 -7.13 16.44 -5.58
CA GLN A 24 -7.10 14.99 -5.76
C GLN A 24 -7.63 14.29 -4.49
N PRO A 25 -8.55 13.31 -4.64
CA PRO A 25 -9.01 12.53 -3.52
C PRO A 25 -7.86 11.68 -2.95
N PRO A 26 -7.80 11.44 -1.63
CA PRO A 26 -6.74 10.67 -0.96
C PRO A 26 -6.91 9.16 -1.19
N ILE A 27 -6.79 8.76 -2.45
CA ILE A 27 -6.89 7.38 -2.93
C ILE A 27 -5.48 6.88 -3.25
N TYR A 28 -5.10 5.73 -2.69
CA TYR A 28 -3.75 5.19 -2.79
C TYR A 28 -3.72 3.75 -3.32
N ASP A 29 -2.71 3.48 -4.14
CA ASP A 29 -2.32 2.11 -4.51
C ASP A 29 -1.11 1.68 -3.68
N LEU A 30 -1.13 0.44 -3.18
CA LEU A 30 -0.01 -0.14 -2.47
C LEU A 30 1.18 -0.31 -3.42
N TYR A 31 2.30 0.32 -3.06
CA TYR A 31 3.54 0.23 -3.82
C TYR A 31 4.46 -0.88 -3.30
N ALA A 32 4.57 -1.02 -1.98
CA ALA A 32 5.48 -1.96 -1.36
C ALA A 32 4.99 -2.40 0.02
N VAL A 33 5.44 -3.58 0.45
CA VAL A 33 5.21 -4.15 1.79
C VAL A 33 6.54 -4.60 2.36
N ILE A 34 6.83 -4.22 3.60
CA ILE A 34 7.94 -4.78 4.37
C ILE A 34 7.33 -5.76 5.37
N ASN A 35 7.74 -7.02 5.29
CA ASN A 35 7.30 -8.07 6.21
C ASN A 35 8.36 -8.32 7.25
N HIS A 36 7.94 -8.63 8.48
CA HIS A 36 8.79 -9.11 9.55
C HIS A 36 8.33 -10.49 10.00
N TYR A 37 9.25 -11.44 10.06
CA TYR A 37 9.03 -12.79 10.54
C TYR A 37 9.89 -13.05 11.77
N GLY A 38 9.29 -13.50 12.88
CA GLY A 38 9.98 -13.76 14.14
C GLY A 38 9.58 -12.81 15.26
N GLY A 39 10.34 -12.83 16.36
CA GLY A 39 10.07 -12.05 17.55
C GLY A 39 10.72 -10.66 17.51
N MET A 40 10.31 -9.76 18.41
CA MET A 40 10.81 -8.39 18.49
C MET A 40 12.35 -8.31 18.66
N ILE A 41 12.95 -9.26 19.38
CA ILE A 41 14.40 -9.29 19.70
C ILE A 41 15.19 -10.13 18.68
N GLY A 42 14.51 -10.82 17.77
CA GLY A 42 15.15 -11.68 16.77
C GLY A 42 14.17 -12.10 15.70
N GLY A 43 14.41 -11.65 14.47
CA GLY A 43 13.58 -11.94 13.32
C GLY A 43 14.26 -11.58 12.00
N HIS A 44 13.51 -11.71 10.91
CA HIS A 44 13.98 -11.49 9.55
C HIS A 44 13.00 -10.59 8.79
N TYR A 45 13.54 -9.61 8.07
CA TYR A 45 12.77 -8.68 7.26
C TYR A 45 12.89 -9.04 5.78
N THR A 46 11.77 -8.97 5.06
CA THR A 46 11.71 -9.10 3.60
C THR A 46 10.88 -7.96 3.04
N ALA A 47 11.00 -7.67 1.75
CA ALA A 47 10.21 -6.65 1.09
C ALA A 47 9.68 -7.12 -0.26
N TYR A 48 8.44 -6.75 -0.55
CA TYR A 48 7.86 -6.77 -1.89
C TYR A 48 7.70 -5.33 -2.36
N ALA A 49 8.04 -5.05 -3.60
CA ALA A 49 7.85 -3.73 -4.20
C ALA A 49 7.41 -3.86 -5.65
N ARG A 50 6.47 -3.01 -6.05
CA ARG A 50 5.96 -2.95 -7.41
C ARG A 50 7.00 -2.29 -8.32
N LEU A 51 7.21 -2.85 -9.51
CA LEU A 51 8.12 -2.23 -10.48
C LEU A 51 7.54 -0.91 -10.99
N PRO A 52 8.30 0.21 -10.95
CA PRO A 52 7.83 1.52 -11.42
C PRO A 52 7.58 1.61 -12.93
N SER A 53 8.23 0.76 -13.73
CA SER A 53 8.42 0.97 -15.17
C SER A 53 7.82 -0.12 -16.08
N ALA A 54 7.10 -1.10 -15.55
CA ALA A 54 6.47 -2.11 -16.40
C ALA A 54 5.19 -1.56 -17.02
N GLN A 55 5.07 -1.65 -18.35
CA GLN A 55 3.76 -1.64 -19.00
C GLN A 55 2.96 -2.78 -18.36
N ASN A 56 1.95 -2.42 -17.55
CA ASN A 56 1.20 -3.30 -16.65
C ASN A 56 1.89 -3.70 -15.33
N SER A 57 1.96 -2.76 -14.39
CA SER A 57 2.47 -2.97 -13.03
C SER A 57 1.61 -3.89 -12.15
N GLN A 58 0.41 -4.30 -12.61
CA GLN A 58 -0.48 -5.21 -11.86
C GLN A 58 0.14 -6.59 -11.67
N ARG A 59 1.02 -7.04 -12.58
CA ARG A 59 1.76 -8.31 -12.45
C ARG A 59 2.73 -8.36 -11.27
N SER A 60 2.97 -7.24 -10.62
CA SER A 60 3.87 -7.12 -9.47
C SER A 60 3.12 -6.68 -8.22
N ASP A 61 1.79 -6.82 -8.23
CA ASP A 61 0.96 -6.61 -7.04
C ASP A 61 1.23 -7.73 -6.02
N VAL A 62 1.24 -7.35 -4.74
CA VAL A 62 1.57 -8.29 -3.66
C VAL A 62 0.41 -9.28 -3.48
N GLY A 63 0.70 -10.58 -3.61
CA GLY A 63 -0.28 -11.66 -3.38
C GLY A 63 -0.89 -12.28 -4.64
N GLU A 64 -0.41 -11.93 -5.84
CA GLU A 64 -0.64 -12.71 -7.07
C GLU A 64 0.31 -13.90 -7.22
#